data_AF-A0A972IY39-F1
#
_entry.id   AF-A0A972IY39-F1
#
_cell.length_a   1.000
_cell.length_b   1.000
_cell.length_c   1.000
_cell.angle_alpha   90.00
_cell.angle_beta   90.00
_cell.angle_gamma   90.00
#
_symmetry.space_group_name_H-M   'P 1'
#
loop_
_entity.id
_entity.type
_entity.pdbx_description
1 polymer ?
#
loop_
_entity_poly.entity_id
_entity_poly.type
_entity_poly.pdbx_seq_one_letter_code
_entity_poly.pdbx_strand_id
1 'polypeptide(L)'
;MKVLELIEDFTQKIEATPNMLMTKKVLIERDELESLLTNIQTFLPDEMKHAKWIKEEREKIFADANAEAEEIVLEAKKKERMIIAEAKAQFESMVNENEILHEAQERANELLNQAREEARSVRLSSYQYSEDLMLDMQESFQKKLSEINDDLRALQEFLQR
;
A
#
# COMPACT_ATOMS: atom_id res chain seq x y z
N MET A 1 34.61 22.59 -38.30
CA MET A 1 35.50 23.69 -37.86
C MET A 1 36.59 24.00 -38.87
N LYS A 2 36.96 23.09 -39.77
CA LYS A 2 38.04 23.31 -40.75
C LYS A 2 37.73 24.44 -41.73
N VAL A 3 36.47 24.62 -42.13
CA VAL A 3 36.11 25.66 -43.10
C VAL A 3 36.16 27.07 -42.50
N LEU A 4 35.70 27.23 -41.25
CA LEU A 4 35.77 28.51 -40.54
C LEU A 4 37.22 28.89 -40.24
N GLU A 5 38.04 27.94 -39.77
CA GLU A 5 39.47 28.15 -39.57
C GLU A 5 40.18 28.56 -40.86
N LEU A 6 39.88 27.92 -42.00
CA LEU A 6 40.44 28.29 -43.30
C LEU A 6 40.05 29.71 -43.75
N ILE A 7 38.81 30.13 -43.50
CA ILE A 7 38.33 31.49 -43.81
C ILE A 7 39.01 32.51 -42.88
N GLU A 8 39.18 32.17 -41.61
CA GLU A 8 39.79 33.04 -40.60
C GLU A 8 41.29 33.22 -40.86
N ASP A 9 42.02 32.14 -41.18
CA ASP A 9 43.42 32.17 -41.61
C ASP A 9 43.62 33.02 -42.86
N PHE A 10 42.73 32.88 -43.85
CA PHE A 10 42.81 33.67 -45.07
C PHE A 10 42.50 35.15 -44.82
N THR A 11 41.55 35.44 -43.94
CA THR A 11 41.22 36.81 -43.53
C THR A 11 42.41 37.47 -42.84
N GLN A 12 43.08 36.76 -41.93
CA GLN A 12 44.30 37.23 -41.27
C GLN A 12 45.45 37.46 -42.28
N LYS A 13 45.62 36.58 -43.27
CA LYS A 13 46.61 36.78 -44.35
C LYS A 13 46.34 38.04 -45.17
N ILE A 14 45.07 38.33 -45.49
CA ILE A 14 44.68 39.55 -46.19
C ILE A 14 45.02 40.78 -45.35
N GLU A 15 44.72 40.76 -44.05
CA GLU A 15 45.00 41.88 -43.13
C GLU A 15 46.51 42.11 -42.93
N ALA A 16 47.32 41.06 -42.97
CA ALA A 16 48.77 41.14 -42.86
C ALA A 16 49.48 41.65 -44.13
N THR A 17 48.77 41.74 -45.27
CA THR A 17 49.36 42.15 -46.54
C THR A 17 49.49 43.67 -46.62
N PRO A 18 50.69 44.24 -46.93
CA PRO A 18 50.88 45.68 -47.00
C PRO A 18 49.98 46.33 -48.07
N ASN A 19 49.19 47.34 -47.68
CA ASN A 19 48.41 48.13 -48.63
C ASN A 19 49.34 48.84 -49.62
N MET A 20 49.11 48.66 -50.92
CA MET A 20 49.80 49.46 -51.94
C MET A 20 49.48 50.94 -51.73
N LEU A 21 50.53 51.77 -51.65
CA LEU A 21 50.47 53.22 -51.44
C LEU A 21 49.27 53.85 -52.18
N MET A 22 48.28 54.31 -51.41
CA MET A 22 47.07 55.03 -51.83
C MET A 22 45.93 54.20 -52.48
N THR A 23 45.94 52.86 -52.43
CA THR A 23 44.79 52.04 -52.88
C THR A 23 44.38 50.97 -51.86
N LYS A 24 43.08 50.66 -51.75
CA LYS A 24 42.55 49.52 -50.95
C LYS A 24 42.73 48.16 -51.64
N LYS A 25 43.75 48.02 -52.49
CA LYS A 25 44.00 46.80 -53.28
C LYS A 25 45.04 45.94 -52.57
N VAL A 26 44.74 44.66 -52.42
CA VAL A 26 45.63 43.63 -51.87
C VAL A 26 46.07 42.71 -53.00
N LEU A 27 47.37 42.44 -53.11
CA LEU A 27 47.92 41.49 -54.06
C LEU A 27 47.95 40.11 -53.39
N ILE A 28 47.21 39.15 -53.96
CA ILE A 28 47.09 37.80 -53.42
C ILE A 28 47.63 36.82 -54.45
N GLU A 29 48.34 35.79 -54.00
CA GLU A 29 48.78 34.70 -54.85
C GLU A 29 47.57 33.88 -55.33
N ARG A 30 47.46 33.75 -56.66
CA ARG A 30 46.30 33.09 -57.29
C ARG A 30 46.16 31.64 -56.86
N ASP A 31 47.27 30.91 -56.80
CA ASP A 31 47.29 29.48 -56.49
C ASP A 31 46.85 29.22 -55.03
N GLU A 32 47.22 30.11 -54.09
CA GLU A 32 46.73 30.05 -52.70
C GLU A 32 45.21 30.27 -52.62
N LEU A 33 44.68 31.25 -53.36
CA LEU A 33 43.24 31.54 -53.39
C LEU A 33 42.45 30.39 -54.04
N GLU A 34 42.93 29.83 -55.15
CA GLU A 34 42.28 28.69 -55.81
C GLU A 34 42.30 27.43 -54.91
N SER A 35 43.40 27.19 -54.19
CA SER A 35 43.50 26.11 -53.21
C SER A 35 42.51 26.29 -52.05
N LEU A 36 42.41 27.50 -51.49
CA LEU A 36 41.46 27.83 -50.44
C LEU A 36 40.02 27.57 -50.88
N LEU A 37 39.61 28.08 -52.04
CA LEU A 37 38.26 27.91 -52.56
C LEU A 37 37.93 26.43 -52.79
N THR A 38 38.89 25.66 -53.30
CA THR A 38 38.74 24.21 -53.51
C THR A 38 38.58 23.48 -52.18
N ASN A 39 39.37 23.83 -51.17
CA ASN A 39 39.28 23.25 -49.84
C ASN A 39 37.94 23.58 -49.16
N ILE A 40 37.48 24.84 -49.25
CA ILE A 40 36.16 25.26 -48.74
C ILE A 40 35.05 24.48 -49.44
N GLN A 41 35.08 24.36 -50.78
CA GLN A 41 34.09 23.60 -51.54
C GLN A 41 34.07 22.11 -51.18
N THR A 42 35.24 21.56 -50.81
CA THR A 42 35.36 20.15 -50.43
C THR A 42 34.85 19.89 -49.01
N PHE A 43 35.21 20.73 -48.04
CA PHE A 43 34.90 20.49 -46.63
C PHE A 43 33.52 21.02 -46.20
N LEU A 44 33.00 22.08 -46.82
CA LEU A 44 31.73 22.70 -46.43
C LEU A 44 30.53 21.75 -46.53
N PRO A 45 30.36 20.93 -47.58
CA PRO A 45 29.26 19.98 -47.67
C PRO A 45 29.26 18.94 -46.53
N ASP A 46 30.45 18.47 -46.14
CA ASP A 46 30.59 17.47 -45.09
C ASP A 46 30.34 18.06 -43.69
N GLU A 47 30.78 19.30 -43.44
CA GLU A 47 30.42 20.02 -42.22
C GLU A 47 28.91 20.27 -42.13
N MET A 48 28.26 20.62 -43.24
CA MET A 48 26.81 20.79 -43.30
C MET A 48 26.06 19.48 -43.04
N LYS A 49 26.52 18.34 -43.60
CA LYS A 49 25.96 17.02 -43.31
C LYS A 49 26.14 16.65 -41.84
N HIS A 50 27.32 16.92 -41.27
CA HIS A 50 27.60 16.63 -39.88
C HIS A 50 26.70 17.46 -38.95
N ALA A 51 26.53 18.75 -39.23
CA ALA A 51 25.61 19.61 -38.47
C ALA A 51 24.15 19.13 -38.55
N LYS A 52 23.71 18.70 -39.75
CA LYS A 52 22.38 18.12 -39.94
C LYS A 52 22.22 16.82 -39.15
N TRP A 53 23.21 15.94 -39.20
CA TRP A 53 23.21 14.68 -38.44
C TRP A 53 23.17 14.93 -36.93
N ILE A 54 23.97 15.85 -36.39
CA ILE A 54 23.93 16.23 -34.97
C ILE A 54 22.53 16.71 -34.58
N LYS A 55 21.89 17.52 -35.43
CA LYS A 55 20.54 18.01 -35.18
C LYS A 55 19.53 16.87 -35.11
N GLU A 56 19.56 15.96 -36.09
CA GLU A 56 18.66 14.79 -36.16
C GLU A 56 18.89 13.85 -34.96
N GLU A 57 20.14 13.57 -34.62
CA GLU A 57 20.48 12.71 -33.48
C GLU A 57 20.02 13.34 -32.16
N ARG A 58 20.18 14.66 -32.01
CA ARG A 58 19.68 15.39 -30.84
C ARG A 58 18.16 15.30 -30.74
N GLU A 59 17.44 15.50 -31.86
CA GLU A 59 15.97 15.38 -31.88
C GLU A 59 15.51 13.97 -31.51
N LYS A 60 16.23 12.94 -31.98
CA LYS A 60 15.98 11.55 -31.61
C LYS A 60 16.19 11.30 -30.12
N ILE A 61 17.31 11.75 -29.55
CA ILE A 61 17.59 11.63 -28.10
C ILE A 61 16.48 12.29 -27.28
N PHE A 62 16.01 13.48 -27.68
CA PHE A 62 14.90 14.14 -27.00
C PHE A 62 13.59 13.37 -27.10
N ALA A 63 13.28 12.78 -28.26
CA ALA A 63 12.09 11.97 -28.43
C ALA A 63 12.13 10.72 -27.54
N ASP A 64 13.26 10.02 -27.52
CA ASP A 64 13.46 8.82 -26.71
C ASP A 64 13.37 9.13 -25.21
N ALA A 65 14.01 10.22 -24.77
CA ALA A 65 13.95 10.66 -23.37
C ALA A 65 12.53 11.06 -22.92
N ASN A 66 11.75 11.71 -23.81
CA ASN A 66 10.37 12.04 -23.51
C ASN A 66 9.49 10.78 -23.43
N ALA A 67 9.68 9.81 -24.33
CA ALA A 67 8.95 8.55 -24.28
C ALA A 67 9.26 7.76 -23.00
N GLU A 68 10.52 7.70 -22.59
CA GLU A 68 10.93 7.05 -21.33
C GLU A 68 10.34 7.77 -20.11
N ALA A 69 10.34 9.11 -20.10
CA ALA A 69 9.73 9.89 -19.03
C ALA A 69 8.21 9.63 -18.93
N GLU A 70 7.51 9.56 -20.07
CA GLU A 70 6.08 9.22 -20.10
C GLU A 70 5.82 7.81 -19.59
N GLU A 71 6.67 6.84 -19.95
CA GLU A 71 6.58 5.47 -19.47
C GLU A 71 6.77 5.40 -17.95
N ILE A 72 7.80 6.07 -17.41
CA ILE A 72 8.06 6.13 -15.96
C ILE A 72 6.85 6.72 -15.22
N VAL A 73 6.28 7.82 -15.74
CA VAL A 73 5.10 8.45 -15.14
C VAL A 73 3.89 7.51 -15.18
N LEU A 74 3.69 6.78 -16.29
CA LEU A 74 2.61 5.83 -16.42
C LEU A 74 2.76 4.66 -15.44
N GLU A 75 3.96 4.10 -15.32
CA GLU A 75 4.26 3.04 -14.35
C GLU A 75 4.06 3.51 -12.91
N ALA A 76 4.53 4.70 -12.57
CA ALA A 76 4.35 5.29 -11.25
C ALA A 76 2.87 5.42 -10.90
N LYS A 77 2.05 5.96 -11.82
CA LYS A 77 0.59 6.05 -11.65
C LYS A 77 -0.10 4.69 -11.56
N LYS A 78 0.45 3.65 -12.20
CA LYS A 78 -0.07 2.29 -12.10
C LYS A 78 0.25 1.70 -10.72
N LYS A 79 1.49 1.85 -10.25
CA LYS A 79 1.93 1.42 -8.91
C LYS A 79 1.14 2.13 -7.81
N GLU A 80 0.97 3.44 -7.92
CA GLU A 80 0.15 4.24 -6.99
C GLU A 80 -1.28 3.69 -6.88
N ARG A 81 -1.95 3.49 -8.02
CA ARG A 81 -3.30 2.91 -8.04
C ARG A 81 -3.37 1.53 -7.40
N MET A 82 -2.35 0.70 -7.63
CA MET A 82 -2.26 -0.64 -7.06
C MET A 82 -2.10 -0.59 -5.53
N ILE A 83 -1.20 0.26 -5.02
CA ILE A 83 -0.98 0.45 -3.58
C ILE A 83 -2.24 0.95 -2.89
N ILE A 84 -2.95 1.92 -3.48
CA ILE A 84 -4.21 2.44 -2.92
C ILE A 84 -5.28 1.34 -2.89
N ALA A 85 -5.40 0.55 -3.95
CA ALA A 85 -6.37 -0.55 -4.01
C ALA A 85 -6.07 -1.62 -2.95
N GLU A 86 -4.79 -2.00 -2.79
CA GLU A 86 -4.37 -2.98 -1.79
C GLU A 86 -4.59 -2.46 -0.36
N ALA A 87 -4.21 -1.22 -0.07
CA ALA A 87 -4.43 -0.61 1.23
C ALA A 87 -5.93 -0.53 1.59
N LYS A 88 -6.79 -0.22 0.61
CA LYS A 88 -8.24 -0.20 0.81
C LYS A 88 -8.79 -1.59 1.13
N ALA A 89 -8.38 -2.61 0.38
CA ALA A 89 -8.81 -3.99 0.63
C ALA A 89 -8.35 -4.49 2.02
N GLN A 90 -7.11 -4.19 2.42
CA GLN A 90 -6.62 -4.53 3.75
C GLN A 90 -7.41 -3.81 4.86
N PHE A 91 -7.69 -2.52 4.68
CA PHE A 91 -8.48 -1.75 5.63
C PHE A 91 -9.90 -2.33 5.79
N GLU A 92 -10.58 -2.65 4.68
CA GLU A 92 -11.90 -3.29 4.71
C GLU A 92 -11.87 -4.65 5.43
N SER A 93 -10.84 -5.48 5.20
CA SER A 93 -10.66 -6.75 5.93
C SER A 93 -10.46 -6.53 7.42
N MET A 94 -9.62 -5.58 7.81
CA MET A 94 -9.36 -5.27 9.22
C MET A 94 -10.61 -4.76 9.94
N VAL A 95 -11.42 -3.92 9.29
CA VAL A 95 -12.69 -3.44 9.87
C VAL A 95 -13.65 -4.61 10.06
N ASN A 96 -13.81 -5.45 9.03
CA ASN A 96 -14.68 -6.63 9.11
C ASN A 96 -14.22 -7.60 10.21
N GLU A 97 -12.92 -7.87 10.30
CA GLU A 97 -12.35 -8.70 11.38
C GLU A 97 -12.61 -8.11 12.77
N ASN A 98 -12.47 -6.79 12.94
CA ASN A 98 -12.78 -6.14 14.21
C ASN A 98 -14.27 -6.19 14.55
N GLU A 99 -15.16 -6.02 13.57
CA GLU A 99 -16.61 -6.16 13.76
C GLU A 99 -16.96 -7.60 14.17
N ILE A 100 -16.41 -8.60 13.49
CA ILE A 100 -16.60 -10.02 13.83
C ILE A 100 -16.08 -10.32 15.25
N LEU A 101 -14.91 -9.79 15.61
CA LEU A 101 -14.34 -9.96 16.96
C LEU A 101 -15.23 -9.32 18.03
N HIS A 102 -15.76 -8.12 17.76
CA HIS A 102 -16.66 -7.43 18.67
C HIS A 102 -17.95 -8.23 18.87
N GLU A 103 -18.60 -8.65 17.79
CA GLU A 103 -19.83 -9.46 17.84
C GLU A 103 -19.59 -10.81 18.55
N ALA A 104 -18.47 -11.47 18.28
CA ALA A 104 -18.10 -12.71 18.95
C ALA A 104 -17.93 -12.51 20.47
N GLN A 105 -17.33 -11.38 20.89
CA GLN A 105 -17.17 -11.05 22.30
C GLN A 105 -18.51 -10.75 22.97
N GLU A 106 -19.42 -10.04 22.31
CA GLU A 106 -20.78 -9.79 22.81
C GLU A 106 -21.54 -11.11 22.99
N ARG A 107 -21.57 -11.97 21.97
CA ARG A 107 -22.21 -13.30 22.06
C ARG A 107 -21.61 -14.18 23.14
N ALA A 108 -20.28 -14.14 23.33
CA ALA A 108 -19.62 -14.90 24.39
C ALA A 108 -20.05 -14.41 25.79
N ASN A 109 -20.17 -13.10 25.98
CA ASN A 109 -20.66 -12.52 27.24
C ASN A 109 -22.12 -12.88 27.50
N GLU A 110 -22.98 -12.83 26.47
CA GLU A 110 -24.38 -13.25 26.57
C GLU A 110 -24.49 -14.73 26.96
N LEU A 111 -23.73 -15.62 26.30
CA LEU A 111 -23.71 -17.05 26.62
C LEU A 111 -23.24 -17.28 28.07
N LEU A 112 -22.20 -16.58 28.52
CA LEU A 112 -21.71 -16.68 29.89
C LEU A 112 -22.77 -16.23 30.90
N ASN A 113 -23.53 -15.18 30.60
CA ASN A 113 -24.60 -14.71 31.46
C ASN A 113 -25.77 -15.71 31.49
N GLN A 114 -26.17 -16.24 30.33
CA GLN A 114 -27.20 -17.28 30.25
C GLN A 114 -26.81 -18.52 31.04
N ALA A 115 -25.58 -19.02 30.86
CA ALA A 115 -25.08 -20.18 31.59
C ALA A 115 -25.04 -19.94 33.11
N ARG A 116 -24.71 -18.72 33.56
CA ARG A 116 -24.76 -18.35 34.99
C ARG A 116 -26.17 -18.35 35.54
N GLU A 117 -27.13 -17.79 34.81
CA GLU A 117 -28.53 -17.76 35.23
C GLU A 117 -29.15 -19.16 35.23
N GLU A 118 -28.86 -19.99 34.22
CA GLU A 118 -29.27 -21.39 34.19
C GLU A 118 -28.68 -22.18 35.36
N ALA A 119 -27.37 -22.05 35.61
CA ALA A 119 -26.73 -22.71 36.75
C ALA A 119 -27.34 -22.26 38.09
N ARG A 120 -27.67 -20.96 38.22
CA ARG A 120 -28.35 -20.43 39.39
C ARG A 120 -29.75 -21.02 39.54
N SER A 121 -30.51 -21.10 38.44
CA SER A 121 -31.85 -21.67 38.38
C SER A 121 -31.83 -23.14 38.81
N VAL A 122 -30.98 -23.97 38.20
CA VAL A 122 -30.81 -25.39 38.55
C VAL A 122 -30.46 -25.57 40.02
N ARG A 123 -29.56 -24.75 40.55
CA ARG A 123 -29.18 -24.80 41.97
C ARG A 123 -30.37 -24.49 42.87
N LEU A 124 -31.14 -23.45 42.56
CA LEU A 124 -32.33 -23.07 43.33
C LEU A 124 -33.39 -24.17 43.28
N SER A 125 -33.68 -24.72 42.10
CA SER A 125 -34.63 -25.82 41.93
C SER A 125 -34.18 -27.07 42.69
N SER A 126 -32.87 -27.35 42.74
CA SER A 126 -32.32 -28.48 43.50
C SER A 126 -32.46 -28.29 45.03
N TYR A 127 -32.30 -27.06 45.52
CA TYR A 127 -32.56 -26.73 46.92
C TYR A 127 -34.04 -26.87 47.25
N GLN A 128 -34.93 -26.33 46.41
CA GLN A 128 -36.38 -26.48 46.59
C GLN A 128 -36.79 -27.95 46.63
N TYR A 129 -36.30 -28.76 45.68
CA TYR A 129 -36.58 -30.19 45.68
C TYR A 129 -36.09 -30.91 46.95
N SER A 130 -34.91 -30.53 47.46
CA SER A 130 -34.38 -31.11 48.70
C SER A 130 -35.20 -30.68 49.91
N GLU A 131 -35.65 -29.43 49.95
CA GLU A 131 -36.53 -28.89 51.00
C GLU A 131 -37.87 -29.62 51.01
N ASP A 132 -38.52 -29.78 49.85
CA ASP A 132 -39.77 -30.52 49.70
C ASP A 132 -39.62 -31.97 50.19
N LEU A 133 -38.54 -32.66 49.81
CA LEU A 133 -38.27 -34.02 50.27
C LEU A 133 -38.06 -34.09 51.79
N MET A 134 -37.39 -33.09 52.38
CA MET A 134 -37.19 -33.03 53.82
C MET A 134 -38.50 -32.77 54.57
N LEU A 135 -39.38 -31.92 54.03
CA LEU A 135 -40.70 -31.67 54.59
C LEU A 135 -41.58 -32.92 54.54
N ASP A 136 -41.59 -33.64 53.42
CA ASP A 136 -42.32 -34.92 53.27
C ASP A 136 -41.82 -35.98 54.26
N MET A 137 -40.49 -36.05 54.45
CA MET A 137 -39.88 -36.95 55.44
C MET A 137 -40.25 -36.55 56.87
N GLN A 138 -40.26 -35.26 57.18
CA GLN A 138 -40.68 -34.75 58.48
C GLN A 138 -42.15 -35.11 58.78
N GLU A 139 -43.05 -34.91 57.82
CA GLU A 139 -44.46 -35.28 57.97
C GLU A 139 -44.62 -36.79 58.20
N SER A 140 -43.89 -37.61 57.43
CA SER A 140 -43.89 -39.07 57.58
C SER A 140 -43.42 -39.51 58.96
N PHE A 141 -42.36 -38.91 59.50
CA PHE A 141 -41.89 -39.21 60.86
C PHE A 141 -42.86 -38.74 61.93
N GLN A 142 -43.47 -37.55 61.78
CA GLN A 142 -44.49 -37.07 62.71
C GLN A 142 -45.69 -38.02 62.78
N LYS A 143 -46.16 -38.49 61.60
CA LYS A 143 -47.23 -39.49 61.53
C LYS A 143 -46.84 -40.79 62.23
N LYS A 144 -45.63 -41.31 61.95
CA LYS A 144 -45.17 -42.56 62.58
C LYS A 144 -44.99 -42.43 64.09
N LEU A 145 -44.52 -41.29 64.58
CA LEU A 145 -44.45 -41.01 66.02
C LEU A 145 -45.84 -40.93 66.66
N SER A 146 -46.83 -40.35 65.97
CA SER A 146 -48.22 -40.36 66.45
C SER A 146 -48.75 -41.79 66.58
N GLU A 147 -48.55 -42.63 65.57
CA GLU A 147 -48.95 -44.05 65.60
C GLU A 147 -48.30 -44.78 66.79
N ILE A 148 -46.99 -44.61 67.01
CA ILE A 148 -46.29 -45.22 68.15
C ILE A 148 -46.86 -44.74 69.49
N ASN A 149 -47.15 -43.45 69.62
CA ASN A 149 -47.73 -42.91 70.85
C ASN A 149 -49.13 -43.48 71.13
N ASP A 150 -49.94 -43.66 70.09
CA ASP A 150 -51.26 -44.26 70.20
C ASP A 150 -51.15 -45.75 70.59
N ASP A 151 -50.23 -46.50 69.96
CA ASP A 151 -49.92 -47.89 70.32
C ASP A 151 -49.45 -48.02 71.78
N LEU A 152 -48.56 -47.13 72.23
CA LEU A 152 -48.08 -47.10 73.62
C LEU A 152 -49.21 -46.82 74.62
N ARG A 153 -50.12 -45.88 74.31
CA ARG A 153 -51.30 -45.62 75.15
C ARG A 153 -52.19 -46.85 75.25
N ALA A 154 -52.47 -47.52 74.12
CA ALA A 154 -53.27 -48.74 74.11
C ALA A 154 -52.65 -49.87 74.96
N LEU A 155 -51.32 -50.03 74.91
CA LEU A 155 -50.61 -50.98 75.77
C LEU A 155 -50.69 -50.61 77.26
N GLN A 156 -50.57 -49.33 77.60
CA GLN A 156 -50.72 -48.87 78.98
C GLN A 156 -52.13 -49.12 79.52
N GLU A 157 -53.17 -48.86 78.72
CA GLU A 157 -54.56 -49.17 79.07
C GLU A 157 -54.79 -50.67 79.25
N PHE A 158 -54.14 -51.51 78.43
CA PHE A 158 -54.21 -52.97 78.56
C PHE A 158 -53.57 -53.47 79.86
N LEU A 159 -52.40 -52.92 80.24
CA LEU A 159 -51.68 -53.33 81.45
C LEU A 159 -52.35 -52.87 82.77
N GLN A 160 -53.29 -51.92 82.71
CA GLN A 160 -54.04 -51.43 83.88
C GLN A 160 -55.36 -52.17 84.13
N ARG A 161 -55.72 -53.15 83.28
CA ARG A 161 -56.87 -54.06 83.46
C ARG A 161 -56.44 -55.38 84.08
#